data_AF-A0A699U541-F1
#
_entry.id   AF-A0A699U541-F1
#
_cell.length_a   1.000
_cell.length_b   1.000
_cell.length_c   1.000
_cell.angle_alpha   90.00
_cell.angle_beta   90.00
_cell.angle_gamma   90.00
#
_symmetry.space_group_name_H-M   'P 1'
#
loop_
_entity.id
_entity.type
_entity.pdbx_description
1 polymer ?
#
loop_
_entity_poly.entity_id
_entity_poly.type
_entity_poly.pdbx_seq_one_letter_code
_entity_poly.pdbx_strand_id
1 'polypeptide(L)'
;MQKEEDLRGDDLKHYEAEIEAMNLILISIPNDIYNSVNACKTTKSMWQRVEPLMRGTVQNKVDRETRFNNEFNQFVAEPGEALVSVYNRFA
;
A
#
# COMPACT_ATOMS: atom_id res chain seq x y z
N MET A 1 -17.60 15.75 -8.29
CA MET A 1 -16.18 15.38 -8.48
C MET A 1 -15.62 15.23 -7.09
N GLN A 2 -15.70 14.02 -6.55
CA GLN A 2 -15.30 13.70 -5.17
C GLN A 2 -14.83 12.26 -5.22
N LYS A 3 -13.79 11.93 -4.43
CA LYS A 3 -13.13 10.62 -4.29
C LYS A 3 -11.80 10.44 -5.03
N GLU A 4 -10.82 11.31 -4.78
CA GLU A 4 -9.42 10.93 -5.03
C GLU A 4 -8.55 11.22 -3.80
N GLU A 5 -8.82 12.31 -3.08
CA GLU A 5 -8.24 12.56 -1.75
C GLU A 5 -8.78 11.61 -0.66
N ASP A 6 -10.05 11.22 -0.72
CA ASP A 6 -10.65 10.26 0.24
C ASP A 6 -10.01 8.85 0.14
N LEU A 7 -9.62 8.42 -1.07
CA LEU A 7 -9.06 7.08 -1.30
C LEU A 7 -7.67 6.91 -0.66
N ARG A 8 -6.85 7.97 -0.62
CA ARG A 8 -5.51 7.95 0.00
C ARG A 8 -5.55 7.78 1.52
N GLY A 9 -6.45 8.52 2.17
CA GLY A 9 -6.64 8.42 3.61
C GLY A 9 -7.23 7.08 3.99
N ASP A 10 -8.15 6.56 3.19
CA ASP A 10 -8.84 5.31 3.47
C ASP A 10 -7.92 4.09 3.28
N ASP A 11 -7.05 4.07 2.28
CA ASP A 11 -6.08 2.97 2.08
C ASP A 11 -5.03 2.92 3.20
N LEU A 12 -4.53 4.07 3.66
CA LEU A 12 -3.59 4.13 4.79
C LEU A 12 -4.27 3.70 6.10
N LYS A 13 -5.48 4.21 6.37
CA LYS A 13 -6.27 3.79 7.53
C LYS A 13 -6.62 2.30 7.47
N HIS A 14 -6.87 1.77 6.27
CA HIS A 14 -7.12 0.35 6.08
C HIS A 14 -5.89 -0.48 6.44
N TYR A 15 -4.70 -0.07 5.97
CA TYR A 15 -3.45 -0.72 6.33
C TYR A 15 -3.15 -0.66 7.83
N GLU A 16 -3.37 0.49 8.47
CA GLU A 16 -3.22 0.63 9.93
C GLU A 16 -4.21 -0.27 10.69
N ALA A 17 -5.46 -0.35 10.23
CA ALA A 17 -6.48 -1.23 10.80
C ALA A 17 -6.15 -2.72 10.59
N GLU A 18 -5.57 -3.11 9.44
CA GLU A 18 -5.10 -4.47 9.18
C GLU A 18 -3.96 -4.87 10.13
N ILE A 19 -3.00 -3.97 10.36
CA ILE A 19 -1.92 -4.18 11.34
C ILE A 19 -2.49 -4.33 12.75
N GLU A 20 -3.41 -3.44 13.14
CA GLU A 20 -4.04 -3.48 14.46
C GLU A 20 -4.81 -4.79 14.67
N ALA A 21 -5.62 -5.20 13.69
CA ALA A 21 -6.35 -6.46 13.73
C ALA A 21 -5.40 -7.67 13.83
N MET A 22 -4.30 -7.66 13.08
CA MET A 22 -3.31 -8.74 13.11
C MET A 22 -2.60 -8.83 14.47
N ASN A 23 -2.29 -7.68 15.09
CA ASN A 23 -1.74 -7.61 16.44
C ASN A 23 -2.73 -8.11 17.50
N LEU A 24 -4.01 -7.73 17.41
CA LEU A 24 -5.05 -8.20 18.31
C LEU A 24 -5.25 -9.71 18.21
N ILE A 25 -5.27 -10.25 16.99
CA ILE A 25 -5.33 -11.69 16.76
C ILE A 25 -4.12 -12.37 17.42
N LEU A 26 -2.91 -11.84 17.22
CA LEU A 26 -1.70 -12.40 17.81
C LEU A 26 -1.73 -12.43 19.34
N ILE A 27 -2.20 -11.35 19.99
CA ILE A 27 -2.34 -11.26 21.45
C ILE A 27 -3.43 -12.19 21.97
N SER A 28 -4.49 -12.42 21.18
CA SER A 28 -5.59 -13.31 21.55
C SER A 28 -5.26 -14.80 21.44
N ILE A 29 -4.18 -15.16 20.75
CA ILE A 29 -3.76 -16.55 20.56
C ILE A 29 -2.87 -16.99 21.74
N PRO A 30 -3.22 -18.10 22.43
CA PRO A 30 -2.36 -18.71 23.42
C PRO A 30 -0.95 -19.03 22.88
N ASN A 31 0.07 -18.78 23.71
CA ASN A 31 1.48 -18.93 23.32
C ASN A 31 1.82 -20.34 22.80
N ASP A 32 1.22 -21.39 23.36
CA ASP A 32 1.40 -22.77 22.92
C ASP A 32 0.90 -23.02 21.49
N ILE A 33 -0.25 -22.41 21.13
CA ILE A 33 -0.79 -22.45 19.77
C ILE A 33 0.10 -21.66 18.82
N TYR A 34 0.46 -20.43 19.18
CA TYR A 34 1.38 -19.61 18.37
C TYR A 34 2.72 -20.33 18.13
N ASN A 35 3.31 -20.90 19.18
CA ASN A 35 4.57 -21.64 19.09
C ASN A 35 4.44 -22.90 18.22
N SER A 36 3.31 -23.61 18.29
CA SER A 36 3.04 -24.79 17.45
C SER A 36 2.94 -24.43 15.97
N VAL A 37 2.24 -23.32 15.67
CA VAL A 37 2.10 -22.79 14.30
C VAL A 37 3.44 -22.28 13.77
N ASN A 38 4.21 -21.56 14.59
CA ASN A 38 5.51 -21.01 14.23
C ASN A 38 6.58 -22.11 14.02
N ALA A 39 6.51 -23.20 14.79
CA ALA A 39 7.38 -24.37 14.63
C ALA A 39 7.00 -25.25 13.43
N CYS A 40 5.81 -25.07 12.86
CA CYS A 40 5.34 -25.85 11.72
C CYS A 40 6.11 -25.45 10.45
N LYS A 41 6.93 -26.39 9.94
CA LYS A 41 7.72 -26.21 8.71
C LYS A 41 6.84 -25.84 7.52
N THR A 42 5.68 -26.47 7.39
CA THR A 42 4.74 -26.20 6.29
C THR A 42 4.21 -24.78 6.36
N THR A 43 3.78 -24.31 7.54
CA THR A 43 3.30 -22.94 7.74
C THR A 43 4.39 -21.93 7.40
N LYS A 44 5.62 -22.14 7.89
CA LYS A 44 6.76 -21.27 7.59
C LYS A 44 7.07 -21.20 6.09
N SER A 45 7.08 -22.35 5.41
CA SER A 45 7.31 -22.41 3.96
C SER A 45 6.18 -21.77 3.14
N MET A 46 4.94 -21.85 3.60
CA MET A 46 3.82 -21.15 2.97
C MET A 46 3.96 -19.64 3.15
N TRP A 47 4.25 -19.17 4.36
CA TRP A 47 4.45 -17.74 4.64
C TRP A 47 5.58 -17.15 3.79
N GLN A 48 6.72 -17.83 3.71
CA GLN A 48 7.86 -17.40 2.90
C GLN A 48 7.54 -17.24 1.41
N ARG A 49 6.51 -17.92 0.89
CA ARG A 49 6.06 -17.79 -0.50
C ARG A 49 5.06 -16.64 -0.70
N VAL A 50 4.24 -16.35 0.32
CA VAL A 50 3.19 -15.32 0.26
C VAL A 50 3.73 -13.93 0.61
N GLU A 51 4.66 -13.87 1.57
CA GLU A 51 5.21 -12.62 2.10
C GLU A 51 5.86 -11.71 1.03
N PRO A 52 6.67 -12.22 0.06
CA PRO A 52 7.22 -11.38 -1.01
C PRO A 52 6.15 -10.90 -2.00
N LEU A 53 5.08 -11.66 -2.19
CA LEU A 53 3.97 -11.28 -3.07
C LEU A 53 3.21 -10.10 -2.46
N MET A 54 2.96 -10.14 -1.15
CA MET A 54 2.33 -9.03 -0.43
C MET A 54 3.24 -7.80 -0.38
N ARG A 55 4.53 -7.96 -0.06
CA ARG A 55 5.49 -6.84 -0.10
C ARG A 55 5.63 -6.23 -1.49
N GLY A 56 5.71 -7.04 -2.54
CA GLY A 56 5.76 -6.55 -3.92
C GLY A 56 4.51 -5.75 -4.29
N THR A 57 3.32 -6.19 -3.89
CA THR A 57 2.09 -5.42 -4.13
C THR A 57 2.03 -4.10 -3.38
N VAL A 58 2.54 -4.05 -2.14
CA VAL A 58 2.58 -2.83 -1.33
C VAL A 58 3.65 -1.86 -1.85
N GLN A 59 4.87 -2.35 -2.07
CA GLN A 59 5.98 -1.55 -2.59
C GLN A 59 5.68 -1.00 -3.99
N ASN A 60 5.12 -1.82 -4.89
CA ASN A 60 4.76 -1.35 -6.23
C ASN A 60 3.67 -0.28 -6.21
N LYS A 61 2.76 -0.29 -5.22
CA LYS A 61 1.75 0.75 -5.04
C LYS A 61 2.39 2.06 -4.55
N VAL A 62 3.17 1.98 -3.46
CA VAL A 62 3.86 3.14 -2.87
C VAL A 62 4.86 3.76 -3.86
N ASP A 63 5.62 2.95 -4.59
CA ASP A 63 6.59 3.42 -5.58
C ASP A 63 5.91 4.10 -6.77
N ARG A 64 4.77 3.55 -7.23
CA ARG A 64 3.99 4.14 -8.31
C ARG A 64 3.41 5.49 -7.88
N GLU A 65 2.89 5.58 -6.65
CA GLU A 65 2.34 6.82 -6.08
C GLU A 65 3.43 7.88 -5.85
N THR A 66 4.58 7.46 -5.33
CA THR A 66 5.75 8.35 -5.14
C THR A 66 6.25 8.88 -6.48
N ARG A 67 6.31 8.04 -7.50
CA ARG A 67 6.68 8.46 -8.86
C ARG A 67 5.71 9.49 -9.42
N PHE A 68 4.40 9.24 -9.35
CA PHE A 68 3.38 10.18 -9.83
C PHE A 68 3.42 11.52 -9.09
N ASN A 69 3.57 11.51 -7.76
CA ASN A 69 3.70 12.74 -6.97
C ASN A 69 4.94 13.55 -7.38
N ASN A 70 6.07 12.88 -7.63
CA ASN A 70 7.28 13.56 -8.10
C ASN A 70 7.09 14.16 -9.49
N GLU A 71 6.47 13.44 -10.42
CA GLU A 71 6.15 13.94 -11.77
C GLU A 71 5.21 15.15 -11.73
N PHE A 72 4.18 15.12 -10.88
CA PHE A 72 3.27 16.25 -10.67
C PHE A 72 3.97 17.48 -10.10
N ASN A 73 4.78 17.31 -9.05
CA ASN A 73 5.48 18.41 -8.40
C ASN A 73 6.52 19.08 -9.31
N GLN A 74 7.05 18.35 -10.29
CA GLN A 74 7.99 18.87 -11.27
C GLN A 74 7.29 19.45 -12.51
N PHE A 75 5.99 19.26 -12.66
CA PHE A 75 5.24 19.75 -13.81
C PHE A 75 5.04 21.27 -13.71
N VAL A 76 5.44 21.97 -14.77
CA VAL A 76 5.24 23.42 -14.90
C VAL A 76 4.44 23.71 -16.17
N ALA A 77 3.32 24.40 -16.01
CA ALA A 77 2.51 24.89 -17.14
C ALA A 77 3.12 26.17 -17.70
N GLU A 78 3.07 26.33 -19.03
CA GLU A 78 3.60 27.52 -19.68
C GLU A 78 2.62 28.71 -19.55
N PRO A 79 3.11 29.96 -19.46
CA PRO A 79 2.23 31.13 -19.43
C PRO A 79 1.34 31.20 -20.67
N GLY A 80 0.02 31.19 -20.46
CA GLY A 80 -0.97 31.22 -21.55
C GLY A 80 -1.27 29.86 -22.19
N GLU A 81 -0.74 28.77 -21.64
CA GLU A 81 -1.06 27.41 -22.09
C GLU A 81 -2.56 27.09 -21.88
N ALA A 82 -3.20 26.57 -22.91
CA ALA A 82 -4.59 26.13 -22.80
C ALA A 82 -4.71 24.95 -21.84
N LEU A 83 -5.75 24.93 -21.01
CA LEU A 83 -5.97 23.87 -20.03
C LEU A 83 -5.98 22.46 -20.65
N VAL A 84 -6.52 22.33 -21.86
CA VAL A 84 -6.51 21.07 -22.62
C VAL A 84 -5.10 20.61 -22.99
N SER A 85 -4.19 21.55 -23.27
CA SER A 85 -2.77 21.26 -23.55
C SER A 85 -2.05 20.79 -22.30
N VAL A 86 -2.29 21.46 -21.17
CA VAL A 86 -1.77 21.04 -19.85
C VAL A 86 -2.21 19.61 -19.53
N TYR A 87 -3.51 19.31 -19.71
CA TYR A 87 -4.06 17.97 -19.47
C TYR A 87 -3.39 16.91 -20.36
N ASN A 88 -3.27 17.16 -21.67
CA ASN A 88 -2.68 16.20 -22.61
C ASN A 88 -1.19 15.96 -22.38
N ARG A 89 -0.47 16.89 -21.76
CA ARG A 89 0.95 16.71 -21.40
C ARG A 89 1.17 15.93 -20.12
N PHE A 90 0.19 15.98 -19.21
CA PHE A 90 0.29 15.34 -17.90
C PHE A 90 -0.37 13.96 -17.87
N ALA A 91 -1.39 13.72 -18.71
CA ALA A 91 -2.09 12.45 -18.87
C ALA A 91 -1.28 11.42 -19.66
#